data_AF-A0A7W0GPQ0-F1
#
_entry.id   AF-A0A7W0GPQ0-F1
#
_cell.length_a   1.000
_cell.length_b   1.000
_cell.length_c   1.000
_cell.angle_alpha   90.00
_cell.angle_beta   90.00
_cell.angle_gamma   90.00
#
_symmetry.space_group_name_H-M   'P 1'
#
loop_
_entity.id
_entity.type
_entity.pdbx_description
1 polymer ?
#
loop_
_entity_poly.entity_id
_entity_poly.type
_entity_poly.pdbx_seq_one_letter_code
_entity_poly.pdbx_strand_id
1 'polypeptide(L)' 'MEKLNYIHQNPVRAGLVEKATDYRWSSARIWQGRPMENEPLLMDKDLIYWRRAGRLA' A
#
# COMPACT_ATOMS: atom_id res chain seq x y z
N MET A 1 6.60 -4.09 7.02
CA MET A 1 6.08 -4.28 5.64
C MET A 1 5.07 -5.40 5.51
N GLU A 2 5.13 -6.47 6.31
CA GLU A 2 4.23 -7.64 6.17
C GLU A 2 2.72 -7.30 6.13
N LYS A 3 2.23 -6.51 7.09
CA LYS A 3 0.81 -6.09 7.11
C LYS A 3 0.40 -5.25 5.90
N LEU A 4 1.31 -4.39 5.43
CA LEU A 4 1.07 -3.56 4.25
C LEU A 4 0.90 -4.43 3.00
N ASN A 5 1.81 -5.39 2.82
CA ASN A 5 1.76 -6.34 1.71
C ASN A 5 0.46 -7.16 1.75
N TYR A 6 0.02 -7.59 2.94
CA TYR A 6 -1.26 -8.27 3.11
C TYR A 6 -2.42 -7.40 2.60
N ILE A 7 -2.51 -6.15 3.05
CA ILE A 7 -3.58 -5.22 2.68
C ILE A 7 -3.61 -5.00 1.16
N HIS A 8 -2.46 -4.75 0.53
CA HIS A 8 -2.39 -4.53 -0.91
C HIS A 8 -2.73 -5.78 -1.74
N GLN A 9 -2.50 -6.97 -1.20
CA GLN A 9 -2.85 -8.24 -1.87
C GLN A 9 -4.30 -8.67 -1.68
N ASN A 10 -5.07 -8.06 -0.77
CA ASN A 10 -6.46 -8.43 -0.53
C ASN A 10 -7.34 -8.37 -1.78
N PRO A 11 -7.28 -7.33 -2.63
CA PRO A 11 -8.07 -7.29 -3.86
C PRO A 11 -7.73 -8.43 -4.83
N VAL A 12 -6.47 -8.87 -4.87
CA VAL A 12 -6.01 -9.99 -5.71
C VAL A 12 -6.54 -11.31 -5.16
N ARG A 13 -6.40 -11.54 -3.85
CA ARG A 13 -6.92 -12.74 -3.18
C ARG A 13 -8.44 -12.87 -3.26
N ALA A 14 -9.13 -11.74 -3.28
CA ALA A 14 -10.58 -11.68 -3.47
C ALA A 14 -11.00 -11.88 -4.94
N GLY A 15 -10.05 -12.00 -5.89
CA GLY A 15 -10.34 -12.18 -7.31
C GLY A 15 -10.89 -10.93 -8.00
N LEU A 16 -10.73 -9.74 -7.41
CA LEU A 16 -11.24 -8.48 -7.97
C LEU A 16 -10.34 -7.92 -9.07
N VAL A 17 -9.03 -8.19 -8.99
CA VAL A 17 -8.01 -7.71 -9.91
C VAL A 17 -6.85 -8.71 -10.00
N GLU A 18 -6.09 -8.69 -11.10
CA GLU A 18 -4.91 -9.55 -11.28
C GLU A 18 -3.68 -9.02 -10.53
N LYS A 19 -3.52 -7.69 -10.45
CA LYS A 19 -2.41 -7.05 -9.74
C LYS A 19 -2.92 -6.08 -8.68
N ALA A 20 -2.22 -5.99 -7.56
CA ALA A 20 -2.55 -5.10 -6.45
C ALA A 20 -2.68 -3.61 -6.88
N THR A 21 -1.88 -3.18 -7.86
CA THR A 21 -1.90 -1.81 -8.40
C THR A 21 -3.11 -1.50 -9.26
N ASP A 22 -3.82 -2.51 -9.74
CA ASP A 22 -4.96 -2.33 -10.64
C ASP A 22 -6.23 -2.01 -9.85
N TYR A 23 -6.25 -2.31 -8.55
CA TYR A 23 -7.36 -1.94 -7.69
C TYR A 23 -7.38 -0.43 -7.47
N ARG A 24 -8.38 0.24 -8.03
CA ARG A 24 -8.52 1.71 -7.98
C ARG A 24 -8.51 2.24 -6.55
N TRP A 25 -9.19 1.56 -5.63
CA TRP A 25 -9.40 2.00 -4.26
C TRP A 25 -8.36 1.44 -3.28
N SER A 26 -7.10 1.37 -3.70
CA SER A 26 -5.96 1.00 -2.85
C SER A 26 -4.78 1.94 -3.07
N SER A 27 -3.98 2.16 -2.03
CA SER A 27 -2.74 2.94 -2.09
C SER A 27 -1.55 2.17 -2.69
N ALA A 28 -1.74 0.93 -3.15
CA ALA A 28 -0.67 0.08 -3.70
C ALA A 28 0.21 0.80 -4.75
N ARG A 29 -0.39 1.65 -5.60
CA ARG A 29 0.31 2.48 -6.59
C ARG A 29 1.29 3.48 -5.97
N ILE A 30 0.86 4.19 -4.93
CA ILE A 30 1.72 5.16 -4.22
C ILE A 30 2.94 4.45 -3.60
N TRP A 31 2.71 3.29 -3.00
CA TRP A 31 3.79 2.50 -2.41
C TRP A 31 4.81 2.02 -3.43
N GLN A 32 4.36 1.71 -4.66
CA GLN A 32 5.22 1.35 -5.79
C GLN A 32 5.77 2.55 -6.58
N GLY A 33 5.43 3.80 -6.21
CA GLY A 33 5.88 5.00 -6.92
C GLY A 33 5.25 5.15 -8.31
N ARG A 34 4.03 4.65 -8.50
CA ARG A 34 3.28 4.67 -9.77
C ARG A 34 1.91 5.34 -9.63
N PRO A 35 1.82 6.58 -9.12
CA PRO A 35 0.55 7.30 -9.02
C PRO A 35 -0.07 7.51 -10.40
N MET A 36 -1.39 7.51 -10.48
CA MET A 36 -2.12 8.03 -11.65
C MET A 36 -2.20 9.56 -11.61
N GLU A 37 -2.48 10.19 -12.76
CA GLU A 37 -2.73 11.64 -12.82
C GLU A 37 -3.94 12.04 -11.96
N ASN A 38 -5.01 11.25 -11.98
CA ASN A 38 -6.20 11.41 -11.16
C ASN A 38 -6.27 10.39 -10.01
N GLU A 39 -5.15 10.22 -9.30
CA GLU A 39 -5.01 9.22 -8.25
C GLU A 39 -6.08 9.40 -7.15
N PRO A 40 -6.99 8.43 -6.97
CA PRO A 40 -8.09 8.56 -5.99
C PRO A 40 -7.64 8.48 -4.53
N LEU A 41 -6.45 7.92 -4.26
CA LEU A 41 -5.92 7.74 -2.90
C LEU A 41 -4.48 8.24 -2.81
N LEU A 42 -4.30 9.53 -3.11
CA LEU A 42 -3.03 10.21 -2.87
C LEU A 42 -2.72 10.20 -1.36
N MET A 43 -1.47 9.86 -1.00
CA MET A 43 -1.03 9.86 0.39
C MET A 43 0.45 10.18 0.51
N ASP A 44 0.82 10.89 1.56
CA ASP A 44 2.21 11.26 1.87
C ASP A 44 2.92 10.14 2.64
N LYS A 45 3.23 9.03 1.95
CA LYS A 45 3.86 7.85 2.59
C LYS A 45 5.22 8.16 3.24
N ASP A 46 5.90 9.20 2.77
CA ASP A 46 7.23 9.57 3.24
C ASP A 46 7.17 10.31 4.60
N LEU A 47 5.99 10.77 5.01
CA LEU A 47 5.76 11.38 6.32
C LEU A 47 5.37 10.35 7.40
N ILE A 48 5.32 9.06 7.07
CA ILE A 48 4.96 8.01 8.04
C ILE A 48 6.10 7.83 9.05
N TYR A 49 5.82 8.18 10.31
CA TYR A 49 6.73 7.93 11.42
C TYR A 49 6.66 6.48 11.90
N TRP A 50 7.66 5.68 11.52
CA TRP A 50 7.77 4.29 11.95
C TRP A 50 8.32 4.20 13.38
N ARG A 51 7.53 3.62 14.28
CA ARG A 51 8.06 3.21 15.59
C ARG A 51 9.09 2.11 15.35
N ARG A 52 10.35 2.37 15.71
CA ARG A 52 11.36 1.32 15.81
C ARG A 52 10.96 0.38 16.94
N ALA A 53 10.95 -0.93 16.69
CA ALA A 53 10.81 -1.92 17.75
C ALA A 53 11.98 -1.70 18.72
N GLY A 54 11.67 -1.26 19.94
CA GLY A 54 12.65 -1.16 21.01
C GLY A 54 13.22 -2.55 21.26
N ARG A 55 14.54 -2.69 21.16
CA ARG A 55 15.23 -3.86 21.72
C ARG A 55 15.02 -3.77 23.22
N LEU A 56 14.15 -4.61 23.78
CA LEU A 56 14.18 -4.90 25.20
C LEU A 56 15.54 -5.59 25.42
N ALA A 57 16.44 -4.86 26.09
CA ALA A 57 17.69 -5.40 26.60
C ALA A 57 17.42 -6.23 27.85
#